data_AF-A0A072NUB7-F1
#
_entry.id   AF-A0A072NUB7-F1
#
_cell.length_a   1.000
_cell.length_b   1.000
_cell.length_c   1.000
_cell.angle_alpha   90.00
_cell.angle_beta   90.00
_cell.angle_gamma   90.00
#
_symmetry.space_group_name_H-M   'P 1'
#
loop_
_entity.id
_entity.type
_entity.pdbx_description
1 polymer ?
#
loop_
_entity_poly.entity_id
_entity_poly.type
_entity_poly.pdbx_seq_one_letter_code
_entity_poly.pdbx_strand_id
1 'polypeptide(L)'
;MSLLDTVKESGIIGAGGAGFPTHVKLAAKAEYILLNGAECEPLLRVDQQLMELYPDEVIKGFEAAGRLVGARKALIGIKGKHQEVISILKKRIDALQVSGFIEIRELKDIYPVVAVGDYVNAGQLIGKIPENSMGAAVHTSIAGTVVEITDDYIAVRRD
;
A
#
# COMPACT_ATOMS: atom_id res chain seq x y z
N MET A 1 12.25 -4.95 27.73
CA MET A 1 12.62 -5.03 26.30
C MET A 1 11.69 -4.11 25.53
N SER A 2 12.19 -3.21 24.69
CA SER A 2 11.32 -2.32 23.91
C SER A 2 10.73 -3.03 22.69
N LEU A 3 9.63 -2.52 22.13
CA LEU A 3 9.07 -3.04 20.87
C LEU A 3 10.11 -3.01 19.74
N LEU A 4 10.94 -1.97 19.69
CA LEU A 4 12.01 -1.83 18.70
C LEU A 4 13.05 -2.95 18.82
N ASP A 5 13.44 -3.29 20.06
CA ASP A 5 14.37 -4.40 20.33
C ASP A 5 13.75 -5.72 19.90
N THR A 6 12.47 -5.97 20.23
CA THR A 6 11.76 -7.19 19.84
C THR A 6 11.71 -7.36 18.32
N VAL A 7 11.40 -6.29 17.57
CA VAL A 7 11.38 -6.30 16.10
C VAL A 7 12.77 -6.60 15.53
N LYS A 8 13.82 -6.02 16.12
CA LYS A 8 15.21 -6.22 15.70
C LYS A 8 15.66 -7.66 15.95
N GLU A 9 15.45 -8.18 17.15
CA GLU A 9 15.88 -9.53 17.54
C GLU A 9 15.10 -10.63 16.81
N SER A 10 13.85 -10.35 16.44
CA SER A 10 13.03 -11.25 15.62
C SER A 10 13.40 -11.23 14.14
N GLY A 11 14.35 -10.38 13.71
CA GLY A 11 14.82 -10.33 12.33
C GLY A 11 13.77 -9.85 11.32
N ILE A 12 12.79 -9.05 11.75
CA ILE A 12 11.67 -8.63 10.89
C ILE A 12 12.18 -7.66 9.81
N ILE A 13 11.87 -7.99 8.55
CA ILE A 13 12.14 -7.17 7.37
C ILE A 13 10.83 -6.69 6.71
N GLY A 14 10.93 -5.67 5.87
CA GLY A 14 9.79 -5.16 5.11
C GLY A 14 9.29 -6.16 4.07
N ALA A 15 8.01 -6.54 4.17
CA ALA A 15 7.35 -7.50 3.29
C ALA A 15 6.92 -6.92 1.92
N GLY A 16 7.08 -5.62 1.68
CA GLY A 16 6.74 -4.97 0.41
C GLY A 16 7.80 -5.11 -0.70
N GLY A 17 8.52 -6.23 -0.75
CA GLY A 17 9.51 -6.57 -1.80
C GLY A 17 10.94 -6.06 -1.56
N ALA A 18 11.14 -4.90 -0.92
CA ALA A 18 12.49 -4.33 -0.73
C ALA A 18 13.35 -5.04 0.35
N GLY A 19 12.73 -5.80 1.26
CA GLY A 19 13.45 -6.52 2.33
C GLY A 19 14.19 -5.62 3.34
N PHE A 20 13.90 -4.33 3.38
CA PHE A 20 14.59 -3.38 4.27
C PHE A 20 14.27 -3.67 5.75
N PRO A 21 15.26 -3.66 6.67
CA PRO A 21 15.03 -3.99 8.08
C PRO A 21 13.98 -3.08 8.74
N THR A 22 12.94 -3.68 9.32
CA THR A 22 11.79 -2.93 9.84
C THR A 22 12.16 -2.09 11.07
N HIS A 23 13.05 -2.60 11.92
CA HIS A 23 13.53 -1.85 13.10
C HIS A 23 14.24 -0.54 12.70
N VAL A 24 14.94 -0.49 11.57
CA VAL A 24 15.57 0.75 11.10
C VAL A 24 14.52 1.80 10.73
N LYS A 25 13.42 1.38 10.10
CA LYS A 25 12.29 2.28 9.80
C LYS A 25 11.60 2.77 11.07
N LEU A 26 11.38 1.88 12.04
CA LEU A 26 10.67 2.19 13.28
C LEU A 26 11.51 3.00 14.29
N ALA A 27 12.83 3.07 14.11
CA ALA A 27 13.69 3.93 14.90
C ALA A 27 13.52 5.43 14.55
N ALA A 28 12.97 5.75 13.38
CA ALA A 28 12.75 7.12 12.95
C ALA A 28 11.57 7.77 13.69
N LYS A 29 11.52 9.11 13.62
CA LYS A 29 10.34 9.89 14.03
C LYS A 29 9.59 10.38 12.81
N ALA A 30 8.28 10.28 12.85
CA ALA A 30 7.42 10.74 11.77
C ALA A 30 6.11 11.30 12.35
N GLU A 31 5.61 12.39 11.76
CA GLU A 31 4.32 12.96 12.13
C GLU A 31 3.15 12.05 11.70
N TYR A 32 3.35 11.31 10.61
CA TYR A 32 2.39 10.37 10.05
C TYR A 32 3.03 9.02 9.78
N ILE A 33 2.24 7.96 9.90
CA ILE A 33 2.61 6.62 9.44
C ILE A 33 1.55 6.12 8.46
N LEU A 34 2.00 5.41 7.41
CA LEU A 34 1.13 4.87 6.37
C LEU A 34 1.27 3.36 6.32
N LEU A 35 0.14 2.65 6.33
CA LEU A 35 0.05 1.24 5.98
C LEU A 35 -0.31 1.16 4.51
N ASN A 36 0.60 0.58 3.71
CA ASN A 36 0.35 0.33 2.31
C ASN A 36 -0.45 -0.98 2.15
N GLY A 37 -1.75 -0.86 1.92
CA GLY A 37 -2.63 -1.96 1.50
C GLY A 37 -2.97 -1.92 0.00
N ALA A 38 -2.12 -1.24 -0.79
CA ALA A 38 -2.28 -1.09 -2.24
C ALA A 38 -1.59 -2.24 -3.00
N GLU A 39 -2.02 -3.47 -2.76
CA GLU A 39 -1.52 -4.63 -3.51
C GLU A 39 -2.01 -4.51 -4.96
N CYS A 40 -1.07 -4.48 -5.90
CA CYS A 40 -1.36 -4.29 -7.33
C CYS A 40 -0.77 -5.41 -8.19
N GLU A 41 0.06 -6.26 -7.60
CA GLU A 41 0.68 -7.40 -8.23
C GLU A 41 -0.40 -8.41 -8.67
N PRO A 42 -0.43 -8.78 -9.96
CA PRO A 42 -1.38 -9.77 -10.44
C PRO A 42 -1.30 -11.06 -9.63
N LEU A 43 -2.47 -11.62 -9.28
CA LEU A 43 -2.64 -12.86 -8.51
C LEU A 43 -2.28 -12.80 -7.01
N LEU A 44 -1.69 -11.71 -6.52
CA LEU A 44 -1.44 -11.52 -5.08
C LEU A 44 -2.60 -10.77 -4.42
N ARG A 45 -3.06 -11.32 -3.29
CA ARG A 45 -4.17 -10.78 -2.47
C ARG A 45 -3.90 -10.92 -0.97
N VAL A 46 -2.65 -11.16 -0.59
CA VAL A 46 -2.30 -11.56 0.78
C VAL A 46 -2.60 -10.44 1.77
N ASP A 47 -2.39 -9.18 1.36
CA ASP A 47 -2.63 -8.04 2.24
C ASP A 47 -4.11 -7.88 2.55
N GLN A 48 -4.98 -8.03 1.54
CA GLN A 48 -6.42 -7.99 1.76
C GLN A 48 -6.89 -9.16 2.63
N GLN A 49 -6.38 -10.37 2.38
CA GLN A 49 -6.73 -11.55 3.17
C GLN A 49 -6.32 -11.42 4.63
N LEU A 50 -5.13 -10.86 4.91
CA LEU A 50 -4.71 -10.59 6.28
C LEU A 50 -5.61 -9.55 6.97
N MET A 51 -5.97 -8.48 6.26
CA MET A 51 -6.89 -7.46 6.78
C MET A 51 -8.32 -7.99 6.98
N GLU A 52 -8.72 -9.03 6.25
CA GLU A 52 -10.03 -9.67 6.37
C GLU A 52 -10.07 -10.70 7.52
N LEU A 53 -9.05 -11.57 7.60
CA LEU A 53 -8.98 -12.70 8.54
C LEU A 53 -8.44 -12.31 9.92
N TYR A 54 -7.50 -11.36 9.96
CA TYR A 54 -6.80 -10.94 11.18
C TYR A 54 -6.79 -9.40 11.36
N PRO A 55 -7.95 -8.73 11.26
CA PRO A 55 -8.02 -7.27 11.30
C PRO A 55 -7.49 -6.67 12.60
N ASP A 56 -7.74 -7.33 13.73
CA ASP A 56 -7.34 -6.82 15.05
C ASP A 56 -5.83 -6.80 15.21
N GLU A 57 -5.16 -7.86 14.78
CA GLU A 57 -3.72 -8.02 14.82
C GLU A 57 -3.05 -6.96 13.94
N VAL A 58 -3.58 -6.75 12.72
CA VAL A 58 -3.11 -5.71 11.81
C VAL A 58 -3.28 -4.32 12.44
N ILE A 59 -4.47 -4.00 12.96
CA ILE A 59 -4.75 -2.69 13.56
C ILE A 59 -3.87 -2.43 14.78
N LYS A 60 -3.76 -3.39 15.70
CA LYS A 60 -2.93 -3.25 16.92
C LYS A 60 -1.46 -3.13 16.59
N GLY A 61 -0.96 -3.93 15.65
CA GLY A 61 0.42 -3.84 15.19
C GLY A 61 0.72 -2.48 14.56
N PHE A 62 -0.19 -1.98 13.72
CA PHE A 62 -0.04 -0.67 13.09
C PHE A 62 -0.14 0.48 14.09
N GLU A 63 -1.05 0.40 15.06
CA GLU A 63 -1.15 1.35 16.17
C GLU A 63 0.16 1.42 16.95
N ALA A 64 0.69 0.27 17.36
CA ALA A 64 1.93 0.19 18.13
C ALA A 64 3.12 0.77 17.35
N ALA A 65 3.23 0.47 16.05
CA ALA A 65 4.22 1.07 15.17
C ALA A 65 4.08 2.60 15.09
N GLY A 66 2.85 3.10 14.91
CA GLY A 66 2.55 4.53 14.87
C GLY A 66 2.93 5.27 16.15
N ARG A 67 2.57 4.70 17.31
CA ARG A 67 2.93 5.27 18.62
C ARG A 67 4.45 5.28 18.83
N LEU A 68 5.16 4.24 18.42
CA LEU A 68 6.62 4.13 18.54
C LEU A 68 7.35 5.24 17.77
N VAL A 69 6.94 5.49 16.52
CA VAL A 69 7.52 6.55 15.69
C VAL A 69 7.05 7.97 16.08
N GLY A 70 6.14 8.07 17.05
CA GLY A 70 5.59 9.36 17.50
C GLY A 70 4.63 10.00 16.50
N ALA A 71 3.96 9.20 15.67
CA ALA A 71 2.97 9.70 14.74
C ALA A 71 1.79 10.30 15.51
N ARG A 72 1.25 11.41 14.99
CA ARG A 72 -0.03 11.97 15.45
C ARG A 72 -1.23 11.33 14.76
N LYS A 73 -1.01 10.70 13.60
CA LYS A 73 -2.06 10.04 12.83
C LYS A 73 -1.49 8.89 12.00
N ALA A 74 -2.26 7.82 11.91
CA ALA A 74 -1.93 6.60 11.20
C ALA A 74 -2.96 6.36 10.09
N LEU A 75 -2.50 6.17 8.86
CA LEU A 75 -3.35 6.07 7.67
C LEU A 75 -3.23 4.68 7.04
N ILE A 76 -4.35 4.02 6.80
CA ILE A 76 -4.40 2.75 6.06
C ILE A 76 -4.87 3.05 4.63
N GLY A 77 -3.98 2.90 3.66
CA GLY A 77 -4.30 3.08 2.24
C GLY A 77 -4.78 1.77 1.64
N ILE A 78 -6.01 1.71 1.13
CA ILE A 78 -6.58 0.51 0.49
C ILE A 78 -7.37 0.89 -0.75
N LYS A 79 -7.32 0.07 -1.82
CA LYS A 79 -8.10 0.36 -3.04
C LYS A 79 -9.60 0.34 -2.76
N GLY A 80 -10.31 1.30 -3.35
CA GLY A 80 -11.76 1.43 -3.21
C GLY A 80 -12.55 0.19 -3.66
N LYS A 81 -11.99 -0.67 -4.53
CA LYS A 81 -12.66 -1.93 -4.93
C LYS A 81 -12.79 -2.97 -3.81
N HIS A 82 -12.05 -2.83 -2.71
CA HIS A 82 -12.09 -3.77 -1.57
C HIS A 82 -13.05 -3.34 -0.47
N GLN A 83 -14.30 -3.05 -0.83
CA GLN A 83 -15.31 -2.52 0.10
C GLN A 83 -15.60 -3.43 1.29
N GLU A 84 -15.51 -4.75 1.11
CA GLU A 84 -15.69 -5.72 2.20
C GLU A 84 -14.62 -5.57 3.28
N VAL A 85 -13.34 -5.54 2.87
CA VAL A 85 -12.19 -5.33 3.78
C VAL A 85 -12.29 -3.97 4.46
N ILE A 86 -12.63 -2.91 3.72
CA ILE A 86 -12.83 -1.57 4.27
C ILE A 86 -13.91 -1.59 5.37
N SER A 87 -15.03 -2.27 5.14
CA SER A 87 -16.12 -2.38 6.10
C SER A 87 -15.69 -3.11 7.37
N ILE A 88 -14.94 -4.21 7.23
CA ILE A 88 -14.39 -4.96 8.36
C ILE A 88 -13.46 -4.06 9.18
N LEU A 89 -12.47 -3.44 8.53
CA LEU A 89 -11.50 -2.58 9.21
C LEU A 89 -12.18 -1.41 9.92
N LYS A 90 -13.17 -0.73 9.32
CA LYS A 90 -13.92 0.35 9.98
C LYS A 90 -14.57 -0.14 11.27
N LYS A 91 -15.32 -1.26 11.21
CA LYS A 91 -15.96 -1.85 12.39
C LYS A 91 -14.96 -2.20 13.48
N ARG A 92 -13.79 -2.75 13.12
CA ARG A 92 -12.75 -3.14 14.09
C ARG A 92 -12.02 -1.93 14.67
N ILE A 93 -11.72 -0.90 13.87
CA ILE A 93 -11.15 0.37 14.33
C ILE A 93 -12.07 1.02 15.39
N ASP A 94 -13.37 1.03 15.14
CA ASP A 94 -14.35 1.55 16.10
C ASP A 94 -14.43 0.66 17.34
N ALA A 95 -14.51 -0.66 17.19
CA ALA A 95 -14.55 -1.59 18.32
C ALA A 95 -13.30 -1.51 19.22
N LEU A 96 -12.13 -1.26 18.63
CA LEU A 96 -10.86 -1.07 19.34
C LEU A 96 -10.67 0.36 19.87
N GLN A 97 -11.59 1.27 19.59
CA GLN A 97 -11.57 2.67 20.05
C GLN A 97 -10.33 3.46 19.60
N VAL A 98 -9.85 3.18 18.37
CA VAL A 98 -8.65 3.82 17.80
C VAL A 98 -8.96 4.78 16.64
N SER A 99 -10.23 5.07 16.38
CA SER A 99 -10.69 5.97 15.30
C SER A 99 -10.16 7.41 15.41
N GLY A 100 -9.79 7.86 16.60
CA GLY A 100 -9.12 9.16 16.80
C GLY A 100 -7.68 9.20 16.30
N PHE A 101 -7.07 8.03 16.02
CA PHE A 101 -5.66 7.91 15.62
C PHE A 101 -5.50 7.25 14.24
N ILE A 102 -6.26 6.18 13.97
CA ILE A 102 -6.21 5.41 12.72
C ILE A 102 -7.38 5.81 11.82
N GLU A 103 -7.07 6.11 10.55
CA GLU A 103 -8.06 6.41 9.53
C GLU A 103 -7.79 5.61 8.25
N ILE A 104 -8.85 5.10 7.63
CA ILE A 104 -8.77 4.45 6.31
C ILE A 104 -8.88 5.51 5.22
N ARG A 105 -8.00 5.42 4.22
CA ARG A 105 -8.00 6.24 3.03
C ARG A 105 -8.14 5.37 1.80
N GLU A 106 -9.22 5.59 1.06
CA GLU A 106 -9.45 4.89 -0.20
C GLU A 106 -8.51 5.43 -1.29
N LEU A 107 -7.80 4.51 -1.93
CA LEU A 107 -6.94 4.79 -3.07
C LEU A 107 -7.78 4.71 -4.34
N LYS A 108 -7.63 5.71 -5.20
CA LYS A 108 -8.30 5.74 -6.51
C LYS A 108 -7.51 4.91 -7.51
N ASP A 109 -8.23 4.30 -8.44
CA ASP A 109 -7.61 3.60 -9.55
C ASP A 109 -6.89 4.60 -10.47
N ILE A 110 -5.84 4.08 -11.09
CA ILE A 110 -4.95 4.81 -11.98
C ILE A 110 -5.52 4.65 -13.38
N TYR A 111 -5.52 5.71 -14.18
CA TYR A 111 -5.96 5.65 -15.58
C TYR A 111 -4.77 5.66 -16.53
N PRO A 112 -4.83 4.90 -17.64
CA PRO A 112 -3.77 4.87 -18.64
C PRO A 112 -3.64 6.23 -19.33
N VAL A 113 -2.42 6.64 -19.64
CA VAL A 113 -2.12 7.86 -20.44
C VAL A 113 -1.47 7.55 -21.79
N VAL A 114 -1.57 6.28 -22.20
CA VAL A 114 -1.09 5.73 -23.46
C VAL A 114 -2.23 4.91 -24.10
N ALA A 115 -2.12 4.64 -25.39
CA ALA A 115 -3.06 3.82 -26.16
C ALA A 115 -2.38 2.56 -26.70
N VAL A 116 -3.18 1.54 -27.02
CA VAL A 116 -2.71 0.35 -27.74
C VAL A 116 -2.14 0.79 -29.09
N GLY A 117 -0.91 0.35 -29.39
CA GLY A 117 -0.14 0.76 -30.56
C GLY A 117 0.91 1.84 -30.26
N ASP A 118 0.86 2.53 -29.12
CA ASP A 118 1.88 3.50 -28.75
C ASP A 118 3.22 2.82 -28.47
N TYR A 119 4.30 3.45 -28.91
CA TYR A 119 5.65 3.10 -28.47
C TYR A 119 5.99 3.88 -27.20
N VAL A 120 6.50 3.19 -26.18
CA VAL A 120 6.90 3.77 -24.90
C VAL A 120 8.38 3.52 -24.63
N ASN A 121 9.03 4.45 -23.93
CA ASN A 121 10.41 4.29 -23.47
C ASN A 121 10.47 3.76 -22.04
N ALA A 122 11.51 3.02 -21.68
CA ALA A 122 11.74 2.61 -20.30
C ALA A 122 11.74 3.84 -19.35
N GLY A 123 10.99 3.75 -18.26
CA GLY A 123 10.78 4.84 -17.30
C GLY A 123 9.70 5.85 -17.70
N GLN A 124 9.07 5.72 -18.87
CA GLN A 124 7.97 6.60 -19.28
C GLN A 124 6.74 6.40 -18.40
N LEU A 125 6.10 7.50 -18.01
CA LEU A 125 4.82 7.49 -17.32
C LEU A 125 3.71 6.96 -18.25
N ILE A 126 3.08 5.87 -17.85
CA ILE A 126 2.01 5.20 -18.62
C ILE A 126 0.67 5.15 -17.89
N GLY A 127 0.64 5.44 -16.58
CA GLY A 127 -0.58 5.55 -15.79
C GLY A 127 -0.55 6.72 -14.82
N LYS A 128 -1.62 7.53 -14.79
CA LYS A 128 -1.77 8.69 -13.90
C LYS A 128 -2.80 8.46 -12.81
N ILE A 129 -2.52 9.08 -11.66
CA ILE A 129 -3.47 9.16 -10.55
C ILE A 129 -4.46 10.30 -10.85
N PRO A 130 -5.77 10.13 -10.59
CA PRO A 130 -6.74 11.22 -10.66
C PRO A 130 -6.31 12.42 -9.81
N GLU A 131 -6.65 13.64 -10.26
CA GLU A 131 -6.32 14.84 -9.49
C GLU A 131 -6.91 14.79 -8.08
N ASN A 132 -6.18 15.35 -7.10
CA ASN A 132 -6.56 15.38 -5.69
C ASN A 132 -6.83 14.00 -5.06
N SER A 133 -6.24 12.93 -5.62
CA SER A 133 -6.40 11.56 -5.13
C SER A 133 -5.07 10.97 -4.66
N MET A 134 -5.12 9.99 -3.76
CA MET A 134 -3.94 9.22 -3.36
C MET A 134 -3.74 8.02 -4.30
N GLY A 135 -2.50 7.78 -4.70
CA GLY A 135 -2.08 6.65 -5.52
C GLY A 135 -0.59 6.69 -5.82
N ALA A 136 -0.13 5.82 -6.72
CA ALA A 136 1.22 5.84 -7.28
C ALA A 136 1.14 5.90 -8.81
N ALA A 137 1.96 6.75 -9.43
CA ALA A 137 2.03 6.81 -10.88
C ALA A 137 2.73 5.56 -11.44
N VAL A 138 2.22 5.03 -12.56
CA VAL A 138 2.77 3.82 -13.18
C VAL A 138 3.72 4.20 -14.29
N HIS A 139 4.91 3.62 -14.27
CA HIS A 139 5.93 3.80 -15.29
C HIS A 139 6.25 2.45 -15.93
N THR A 140 6.51 2.43 -17.24
CA THR A 140 6.95 1.19 -17.90
C THR A 140 8.38 0.86 -17.50
N SER A 141 8.68 -0.41 -17.27
CA SER A 141 10.03 -0.89 -16.97
C SER A 141 10.87 -1.15 -18.23
N ILE A 142 10.22 -1.21 -19.41
CA ILE A 142 10.86 -1.51 -20.69
C ILE A 142 10.45 -0.51 -21.77
N ALA A 143 11.28 -0.41 -22.81
CA ALA A 143 10.86 0.20 -24.06
C ALA A 143 10.17 -0.85 -24.95
N GLY A 144 9.15 -0.43 -25.71
CA GLY A 144 8.41 -1.33 -26.60
C GLY A 144 7.03 -0.78 -26.97
N THR A 145 6.23 -1.63 -27.60
CA THR A 145 4.88 -1.27 -28.06
C THR A 145 3.82 -1.69 -27.04
N VAL A 146 2.89 -0.79 -26.72
CA VAL A 146 1.70 -1.13 -25.91
C VAL A 146 0.79 -2.04 -26.74
N VAL A 147 0.58 -3.27 -26.28
CA VAL A 147 -0.22 -4.27 -27.01
C VAL A 147 -1.60 -4.50 -26.42
N GLU A 148 -1.80 -4.16 -25.15
CA GLU A 148 -3.07 -4.36 -24.46
C GLU A 148 -3.19 -3.39 -23.28
N ILE A 149 -4.41 -2.90 -23.05
CA ILE A 149 -4.77 -2.10 -21.89
C ILE A 149 -6.09 -2.67 -21.34
N THR A 150 -6.10 -3.01 -20.07
CA THR A 150 -7.28 -3.47 -19.32
C THR A 150 -7.45 -2.62 -18.06
N ASP A 151 -8.51 -2.87 -17.29
CA ASP A 151 -8.71 -2.23 -15.98
C ASP A 151 -7.68 -2.67 -14.93
N ASP A 152 -6.97 -3.79 -15.17
CA ASP A 152 -6.01 -4.36 -14.22
C ASP A 152 -4.55 -4.23 -14.65
N TYR A 153 -4.25 -4.11 -15.95
CA TYR A 153 -2.87 -4.04 -16.44
C TYR A 153 -2.70 -3.30 -17.79
N ILE A 154 -1.46 -2.85 -18.04
CA ILE A 154 -0.98 -2.38 -19.34
C ILE A 154 0.13 -3.33 -19.79
N ALA A 155 -0.04 -3.99 -20.94
CA ALA A 155 0.96 -4.90 -21.50
C ALA A 155 1.83 -4.17 -22.52
N VAL A 156 3.14 -4.19 -22.29
CA VAL A 156 4.16 -3.67 -23.21
C VAL A 156 4.95 -4.84 -23.77
N ARG A 157 4.98 -4.99 -25.09
CA ARG A 157 5.80 -5.98 -25.78
C ARG A 157 7.12 -5.33 -26.17
N ARG A 158 8.23 -5.92 -25.71
CA ARG A 158 9.56 -5.55 -26.18
C ARG A 158 9.72 -5.97 -27.64
N ASP A 159 10.21 -5.06 -28.46
CA ASP A 159 10.61 -5.37 -29.84
C ASP A 159 11.99 -6.03 -29.90
#